data_AF-A0A1A2A3S6-F1
#
_entry.id   AF-A0A1A2A3S6-F1
#
_cell.length_a   1.000
_cell.length_b   1.000
_cell.length_c   1.000
_cell.angle_alpha   90.00
_cell.angle_beta   90.00
_cell.angle_gamma   90.00
#
_symmetry.space_group_name_H-M   'P 1'
#
loop_
_entity.id
_entity.type
_entity.pdbx_description
1 polymer ?
#
loop_
_entity_poly.entity_id
_entity_poly.type
_entity_poly.pdbx_seq_one_letter_code
_entity_poly.pdbx_strand_id
1 'polypeptide(L)'
;MRLEFHPGDDDAYLESRDALLGELHAWLGASESERDDVVSDVAFFLDWRYRESSGVLDEFTPGELAEFLVDWCPRRLTGRPDAAVGLCYAIGVYVDFMAATERLAGGVERASRLRRMVDDLAPTVLAESRDPTRAADPSSSDEDDERFQAALAEIEERYGPGPIEEPDPYELPFIYIPPPPADVETAATAAPLLAKLESLRDYLDVDGKQLTDKGNLKLADGRALVERLDTGDEMDPRIGDKTWRTSSTADLPQLNFILAIAKAVGAVRTHQRRLVPVKAWATRPTVQRAAALFAAIVELGTLESLYSGRIWYLDEMHELLDDGIVHWLAPLLADDAAEIPFASVLEWAQSVVDRRIATRARDWVRDLDAFTRRDMSRIFEVLEDAGVVKWAGRIEVPEEFGPSHWTDGTLTLTALGRHVLPDYLDDAGYLLRRGDSLAAGDGAELIDAMLAAADTQHESLVAGWQAGRPVAERVQMLTEAIAAASSAASRMMGFVALHMFDIEVVEPLVRQLLDTPVAGHAALWLMSVDRADAETLGSFVDTAVLVDVLAGSVDDPEELCRLFSAAEEPLQLLENMWRHRAPETAPVLDALGRHLPDRTLAKAARKAAVRHRSWIANRP
;
A
#
# COMPACT_ATOMS: atom_id res chain seq x y z
N MET A 1 41.80 14.87 4.59
CA MET A 1 40.33 14.89 4.68
C MET A 1 39.81 13.80 3.78
N ARG A 2 38.84 13.00 4.23
CA ARG A 2 38.18 11.99 3.40
C ARG A 2 37.25 12.72 2.43
N LEU A 3 37.21 12.32 1.16
CA LEU A 3 36.40 12.97 0.11
C LEU A 3 35.54 11.98 -0.69
N GLU A 4 35.61 10.69 -0.36
CA GLU A 4 34.80 9.62 -0.94
C GLU A 4 33.95 8.98 0.17
N PHE A 5 32.65 8.90 -0.05
CA PHE A 5 31.66 8.42 0.92
C PHE A 5 30.69 7.45 0.25
N HIS A 6 30.26 6.44 1.01
CA HIS A 6 29.26 5.48 0.58
C HIS A 6 27.95 5.67 1.36
N PRO A 7 26.83 5.10 0.90
CA PRO A 7 25.59 5.08 1.66
C PRO A 7 25.83 4.52 3.08
N GLY A 8 25.49 5.31 4.11
CA GLY A 8 25.70 4.98 5.53
C GLY A 8 26.93 5.63 6.21
N ASP A 9 27.73 6.42 5.48
CA ASP A 9 28.82 7.24 6.02
C ASP A 9 28.38 8.65 6.52
N ASP A 10 27.12 8.82 6.94
CA ASP A 10 26.50 10.15 7.17
C ASP A 10 27.32 11.07 8.08
N ASP A 11 27.75 10.59 9.26
CA ASP A 11 28.52 11.39 10.22
C ASP A 11 29.89 11.83 9.66
N ALA A 12 30.56 10.92 8.95
CA ALA A 12 31.88 11.17 8.36
C ALA A 12 31.79 12.13 7.16
N TYR A 13 30.69 12.04 6.40
CA TYR A 13 30.37 12.97 5.32
C TYR A 13 30.11 14.37 5.87
N LEU A 14 29.24 14.51 6.88
CA LEU A 14 28.91 15.81 7.47
C LEU A 14 30.14 16.51 8.06
N GLU A 15 30.98 15.78 8.81
CA GLU A 15 32.23 16.33 9.36
C GLU A 15 33.16 16.84 8.25
N SER A 16 33.29 16.07 7.16
CA SER A 16 34.17 16.43 6.04
C SER A 16 33.58 17.56 5.19
N ARG A 17 32.27 17.58 4.97
CA ARG A 17 31.55 18.64 4.26
C ARG A 17 31.67 19.96 5.01
N ASP A 18 31.41 19.98 6.31
CA ASP A 18 31.45 21.19 7.12
C ASP A 18 32.88 21.75 7.24
N ALA A 19 33.88 20.87 7.37
CA ALA A 19 35.30 21.27 7.32
C ALA A 19 35.65 21.89 5.94
N LEU A 20 35.21 21.27 4.85
CA LEU A 20 35.46 21.74 3.48
C LEU A 20 34.78 23.09 3.20
N LEU A 21 33.54 23.27 3.66
CA LEU A 21 32.79 24.51 3.55
C LEU A 21 33.39 25.63 4.40
N GLY A 22 33.89 25.31 5.60
CA GLY A 22 34.61 26.27 6.44
C GLY A 22 35.93 26.74 5.81
N GLU A 23 36.65 25.84 5.13
CA GLU A 23 37.84 26.19 4.36
C GLU A 23 37.50 27.04 3.12
N LEU A 24 36.42 26.70 2.40
CA LEU A 24 35.92 27.49 1.26
C LEU A 24 35.55 28.92 1.71
N HIS A 25 34.81 29.04 2.82
CA HIS A 25 34.43 30.32 3.42
C HIS A 25 35.66 31.18 3.76
N ALA A 26 36.72 30.58 4.31
CA ALA A 26 37.96 31.28 4.63
C ALA A 26 38.80 31.64 3.39
N TRP A 27 38.71 30.84 2.33
CA TRP A 27 39.46 31.02 1.09
C TRP A 27 38.87 32.12 0.18
N LEU A 28 37.56 32.29 0.20
CA LEU A 28 36.85 33.32 -0.57
C LEU A 28 37.23 34.74 -0.12
N GLY A 29 37.78 35.54 -1.04
CA GLY A 29 38.10 36.96 -0.83
C GLY A 29 36.90 37.92 -0.96
N ALA A 30 35.71 37.48 -0.55
CA ALA A 30 34.43 38.16 -0.75
C ALA A 30 33.84 38.73 0.57
N SER A 31 32.71 39.44 0.48
CA SER A 31 31.99 39.93 1.67
C SER A 31 31.44 38.78 2.53
N GLU A 32 31.13 39.00 3.80
CA GLU A 32 30.56 37.96 4.68
C GLU A 32 29.26 37.38 4.12
N SER A 33 28.33 38.23 3.69
CA SER A 33 27.07 37.81 3.05
C SER A 33 27.29 36.97 1.79
N GLU A 34 28.22 37.38 0.92
CA GLU A 34 28.50 36.67 -0.34
C GLU A 34 29.18 35.32 -0.09
N ARG A 35 29.98 35.21 0.97
CA ARG A 35 30.59 33.95 1.37
C ARG A 35 29.56 32.97 1.92
N ASP A 36 28.62 33.45 2.72
CA ASP A 36 27.53 32.63 3.27
C ASP A 36 26.63 32.08 2.15
N ASP A 37 26.29 32.92 1.15
CA ASP A 37 25.49 32.51 -0.01
C ASP A 37 26.20 31.43 -0.83
N VAL A 38 27.49 31.62 -1.16
CA VAL A 38 28.28 30.65 -1.91
C VAL A 38 28.43 29.33 -1.14
N VAL A 39 28.68 29.38 0.16
CA VAL A 39 28.81 28.18 0.99
C VAL A 39 27.49 27.40 1.05
N SER A 40 26.36 28.10 1.15
CA SER A 40 25.02 27.48 1.13
C SER A 40 24.75 26.75 -0.18
N ASP A 41 25.05 27.38 -1.32
CA ASP A 41 24.83 26.80 -2.65
C ASP A 41 25.77 25.61 -2.92
N VAL A 42 27.01 25.68 -2.45
CA VAL A 42 27.95 24.55 -2.53
C VAL A 42 27.53 23.41 -1.62
N ALA A 43 27.03 23.69 -0.42
CA ALA A 43 26.49 22.66 0.47
C ALA A 43 25.34 21.90 -0.21
N PHE A 44 24.44 22.62 -0.89
CA PHE A 44 23.34 22.04 -1.65
C PHE A 44 23.84 21.11 -2.77
N PHE A 45 24.87 21.51 -3.52
CA PHE A 45 25.49 20.67 -4.54
C PHE A 45 26.17 19.43 -3.95
N LEU A 46 26.91 19.57 -2.84
CA LEU A 46 27.60 18.44 -2.20
C LEU A 46 26.61 17.46 -1.57
N ASP A 47 25.49 17.94 -1.04
CA ASP A 47 24.44 17.10 -0.46
C ASP A 47 23.79 16.24 -1.54
N TRP A 48 23.54 16.81 -2.73
CA TRP A 48 23.11 16.04 -3.91
C TRP A 48 24.16 15.01 -4.33
N ARG A 49 25.45 15.40 -4.40
CA ARG A 49 26.54 14.47 -4.76
C ARG A 49 26.59 13.25 -3.86
N TYR A 50 26.33 13.42 -2.56
CA TYR A 50 26.35 12.34 -1.59
C TYR A 50 25.13 11.41 -1.66
N ARG A 51 23.94 11.99 -1.85
CA ARG A 51 22.67 11.26 -1.69
C ARG A 51 22.13 10.67 -2.98
N GLU A 52 22.34 11.37 -4.08
CA GLU A 52 21.67 11.09 -5.37
C GLU A 52 22.66 10.70 -6.47
N SER A 53 23.97 10.77 -6.21
CA SER A 53 25.01 10.56 -7.22
C SER A 53 26.11 9.61 -6.70
N SER A 54 27.38 9.99 -6.78
CA SER A 54 28.50 9.06 -6.53
C SER A 54 29.10 9.08 -5.12
N GLY A 55 28.78 10.08 -4.28
CA GLY A 55 29.43 10.28 -2.99
C GLY A 55 30.89 10.74 -3.04
N VAL A 56 31.41 11.07 -4.23
CA VAL A 56 32.79 11.55 -4.45
C VAL A 56 32.79 13.07 -4.60
N LEU A 57 33.50 13.76 -3.70
CA LEU A 57 33.49 15.23 -3.56
C LEU A 57 34.69 15.91 -4.22
N ASP A 58 35.65 15.15 -4.73
CA ASP A 58 36.89 15.64 -5.35
C ASP A 58 37.05 15.23 -6.82
N GLU A 59 36.12 14.46 -7.36
CA GLU A 59 36.01 14.15 -8.79
C GLU A 59 34.62 14.51 -9.33
N PHE A 60 34.60 15.29 -10.42
CA PHE A 60 33.39 15.68 -11.14
C PHE A 60 33.55 15.40 -12.62
N THR A 61 32.62 14.65 -13.19
CA THR A 61 32.49 14.47 -14.63
C THR A 61 31.54 15.53 -15.23
N PRO A 62 31.69 15.86 -16.52
CA PRO A 62 30.73 16.70 -17.23
C PRO A 62 29.28 16.18 -17.14
N GLY A 63 29.06 14.87 -17.22
CA GLY A 63 27.72 14.28 -17.17
C GLY A 63 27.01 14.55 -15.84
N GLU A 64 27.70 14.35 -14.72
CA GLU A 64 27.15 14.58 -13.38
C GLU A 64 26.82 16.06 -13.13
N LEU A 65 27.63 17.00 -13.65
CA LEU A 65 27.32 18.43 -13.52
C LEU A 65 26.12 18.84 -14.40
N ALA A 66 25.96 18.24 -15.58
CA ALA A 66 24.81 18.49 -16.44
C ALA A 66 23.52 17.92 -15.83
N GLU A 67 23.55 16.69 -15.33
CA GLU A 67 22.44 16.04 -14.63
C GLU A 67 21.95 16.89 -13.45
N PHE A 68 22.88 17.35 -12.60
CA PHE A 68 22.53 18.24 -11.49
C PHE A 68 21.90 19.55 -11.99
N LEU A 69 22.58 20.27 -12.89
CA LEU A 69 22.21 21.63 -13.25
C LEU A 69 20.98 21.72 -14.16
N VAL A 70 20.79 20.77 -15.06
CA VAL A 70 19.77 20.83 -16.12
C VAL A 70 18.59 19.92 -15.82
N ASP A 71 18.82 18.73 -15.26
CA ASP A 71 17.73 17.75 -15.05
C ASP A 71 17.16 17.84 -13.63
N TRP A 72 18.01 18.02 -12.62
CA TRP A 72 17.60 17.96 -11.22
C TRP A 72 17.26 19.33 -10.61
N CYS A 73 18.08 20.35 -10.87
CA CYS A 73 17.92 21.69 -10.27
C CYS A 73 16.67 22.48 -10.74
N PRO A 74 16.32 22.57 -12.03
CA PRO A 74 15.30 23.53 -12.48
C PRO A 74 13.90 23.26 -11.92
N ARG A 75 13.51 21.98 -11.78
CA ARG A 75 12.25 21.58 -11.13
C ARG A 75 12.16 22.10 -9.69
N ARG A 76 13.28 22.05 -8.96
CA ARG A 76 13.40 22.46 -7.55
C ARG A 76 13.62 23.97 -7.35
N LEU A 77 14.05 24.69 -8.39
CA LEU A 77 14.29 26.13 -8.37
C LEU A 77 13.22 26.94 -9.12
N THR A 78 12.07 26.32 -9.40
CA THR A 78 10.94 26.94 -10.11
C THR A 78 10.54 28.29 -9.50
N GLY A 79 10.55 29.34 -10.33
CA GLY A 79 10.19 30.70 -9.93
C GLY A 79 11.29 31.45 -9.14
N ARG A 80 12.50 30.88 -9.03
CA ARG A 80 13.66 31.46 -8.33
C ARG A 80 14.88 31.63 -9.26
N PRO A 81 14.79 32.48 -10.30
CA PRO A 81 15.86 32.64 -11.29
C PRO A 81 17.20 33.14 -10.72
N ASP A 82 17.15 33.98 -9.68
CA ASP A 82 18.37 34.53 -9.07
C ASP A 82 19.14 33.45 -8.30
N ALA A 83 18.45 32.47 -7.73
CA ALA A 83 19.06 31.31 -7.06
C ALA A 83 19.76 30.37 -8.05
N ALA A 84 19.21 30.20 -9.26
CA ALA A 84 19.84 29.40 -10.31
C ALA A 84 21.19 30.00 -10.77
N VAL A 85 21.26 31.34 -10.89
CA VAL A 85 22.51 32.03 -11.24
C VAL A 85 23.53 31.96 -10.12
N GLY A 86 23.09 32.12 -8.86
CA GLY A 86 23.93 31.97 -7.67
C GLY A 86 24.56 30.57 -7.59
N LEU A 87 23.76 29.53 -7.82
CA LEU A 87 24.20 28.13 -7.76
C LEU A 87 25.26 27.80 -8.83
N CYS A 88 25.06 28.23 -10.08
CA CYS A 88 26.07 28.04 -11.13
C CYS A 88 27.39 28.74 -10.79
N TYR A 89 27.31 29.97 -10.26
CA TYR A 89 28.49 30.71 -9.80
C TYR A 89 29.21 29.97 -8.66
N ALA A 90 28.46 29.50 -7.66
CA ALA A 90 28.98 28.82 -6.49
C ALA A 90 29.70 27.51 -6.83
N ILE A 91 29.18 26.72 -7.78
CA ILE A 91 29.82 25.49 -8.27
C ILE A 91 31.13 25.81 -8.99
N GLY A 92 31.15 26.86 -9.81
CA GLY A 92 32.39 27.33 -10.46
C GLY A 92 33.45 27.73 -9.43
N VAL A 93 33.06 28.44 -8.38
CA VAL A 93 33.95 28.82 -7.25
C VAL A 93 34.48 27.58 -6.52
N TYR A 94 33.62 26.59 -6.25
CA TYR A 94 34.01 25.39 -5.54
C TYR A 94 35.01 24.54 -6.33
N VAL A 95 34.81 24.39 -7.64
CA VAL A 95 35.75 23.68 -8.53
C VAL A 95 37.13 24.35 -8.54
N ASP A 96 37.16 25.69 -8.53
CA ASP A 96 38.41 26.44 -8.45
C ASP A 96 39.08 26.30 -7.08
N PHE A 97 38.30 26.30 -6.01
CA PHE A 97 38.80 26.07 -4.64
C PHE A 97 39.42 24.66 -4.52
N MET A 98 38.77 23.64 -5.06
CA MET A 98 39.27 22.26 -5.04
C MET A 98 40.56 22.11 -5.88
N ALA A 99 40.70 22.87 -6.97
CA ALA A 99 41.94 22.90 -7.74
C ALA A 99 43.06 23.69 -7.05
N ALA A 100 42.74 24.84 -6.45
CA ALA A 100 43.68 25.67 -5.71
C ALA A 100 44.22 24.98 -4.45
N THR A 101 43.44 24.06 -3.87
CA THR A 101 43.85 23.23 -2.73
C THR A 101 44.50 21.90 -3.15
N GLU A 102 44.73 21.70 -4.46
CA GLU A 102 45.29 20.47 -5.06
C GLU A 102 44.49 19.18 -4.75
N ARG A 103 43.20 19.32 -4.46
CA ARG A 103 42.31 18.21 -4.11
C ARG A 103 41.50 17.69 -5.29
N LEU A 104 41.23 18.53 -6.30
CA LEU A 104 40.46 18.11 -7.47
C LEU A 104 41.21 17.08 -8.32
N ALA A 105 40.59 15.92 -8.53
CA ALA A 105 41.07 14.90 -9.46
C ALA A 105 41.18 15.46 -10.88
N GLY A 106 42.38 15.40 -11.48
CA GLY A 106 42.66 15.99 -12.80
C GLY A 106 43.10 17.46 -12.79
N GLY A 107 43.21 18.09 -11.61
CA GLY A 107 43.91 19.35 -11.39
C GLY A 107 43.33 20.58 -12.10
N VAL A 108 44.14 21.64 -12.19
CA VAL A 108 43.73 22.99 -12.63
C VAL A 108 43.17 23.02 -14.06
N GLU A 109 43.68 22.17 -14.97
CA GLU A 109 43.17 22.08 -16.35
C GLU A 109 41.76 21.50 -16.41
N ARG A 110 41.44 20.50 -15.55
CA ARG A 110 40.08 19.97 -15.43
C ARG A 110 39.14 20.99 -14.80
N ALA A 111 39.57 21.67 -13.74
CA ALA A 111 38.79 22.74 -13.12
C ALA A 111 38.38 23.83 -14.12
N SER A 112 39.34 24.29 -14.93
CA SER A 112 39.09 25.30 -15.96
C SER A 112 38.07 24.86 -17.02
N ARG A 113 37.99 23.56 -17.32
CA ARG A 113 37.00 23.00 -18.26
C ARG A 113 35.62 22.86 -17.63
N LEU A 114 35.55 22.35 -16.39
CA LEU A 114 34.29 22.20 -15.66
C LEU A 114 33.66 23.56 -15.37
N ARG A 115 34.46 24.56 -14.96
CA ARG A 115 33.98 25.93 -14.76
C ARG A 115 33.38 26.53 -16.02
N ARG A 116 34.09 26.41 -17.16
CA ARG A 116 33.57 26.89 -18.45
C ARG A 116 32.25 26.20 -18.84
N MET A 117 32.14 24.91 -18.58
CA MET A 117 30.91 24.16 -18.84
C MET A 117 29.73 24.65 -17.98
N VAL A 118 29.97 24.89 -16.69
CA VAL A 118 28.93 25.44 -15.79
C VAL A 118 28.52 26.86 -16.25
N ASP A 119 29.46 27.69 -16.67
CA ASP A 119 29.19 29.02 -17.25
C ASP A 119 28.36 28.92 -18.55
N ASP A 120 28.67 27.93 -19.41
CA ASP A 120 27.94 27.68 -20.67
C ASP A 120 26.51 27.14 -20.43
N LEU A 121 26.28 26.40 -19.34
CA LEU A 121 24.97 25.85 -18.95
C LEU A 121 24.08 26.85 -18.22
N ALA A 122 24.65 27.84 -17.54
CA ALA A 122 23.91 28.81 -16.71
C ALA A 122 22.71 29.49 -17.42
N PRO A 123 22.78 29.86 -18.72
CA PRO A 123 21.63 30.43 -19.44
C PRO A 123 20.46 29.43 -19.60
N THR A 124 20.76 28.15 -19.77
CA THR A 124 19.75 27.07 -19.89
C THR A 124 19.07 26.85 -18.54
N VAL A 125 19.84 26.70 -17.46
CA VAL A 125 19.29 26.56 -16.10
C VAL A 125 18.42 27.77 -15.73
N LEU A 126 18.86 28.98 -16.09
CA LEU A 126 18.08 30.20 -15.87
C LEU A 126 16.76 30.22 -16.67
N ALA A 127 16.75 29.67 -17.88
CA ALA A 127 15.54 29.61 -18.71
C ALA A 127 14.52 28.63 -18.13
N GLU A 128 14.97 27.42 -17.78
CA GLU A 128 14.13 26.36 -17.20
C GLU A 128 13.56 26.77 -15.83
N SER A 129 14.35 27.42 -14.97
CA SER A 129 13.89 27.89 -13.65
C SER A 129 12.90 29.07 -13.70
N ARG A 130 12.75 29.75 -14.84
CA ARG A 130 11.82 30.90 -15.00
C ARG A 130 10.42 30.50 -15.45
N ASP A 131 10.30 29.41 -16.20
CA ASP A 131 9.05 29.00 -16.85
C ASP A 131 9.14 27.50 -17.24
N PRO A 132 8.91 26.56 -16.30
CA PRO A 132 8.99 25.13 -16.59
C PRO A 132 7.91 24.67 -17.60
N THR A 133 6.95 25.55 -17.93
CA THR A 133 5.78 25.27 -18.76
C THR A 133 5.99 25.62 -20.25
N ARG A 134 7.15 26.13 -20.65
CA ARG A 134 7.40 26.49 -22.06
C ARG A 134 7.85 25.35 -22.95
N ALA A 135 8.05 24.17 -22.38
CA ALA A 135 8.22 22.91 -23.10
C ALA A 135 7.08 21.93 -22.77
N ALA A 136 5.82 22.36 -22.89
CA ALA A 136 4.67 21.46 -23.03
C ALA A 136 3.43 22.23 -23.51
N ASP A 137 3.14 22.16 -24.81
CA ASP A 137 1.77 22.32 -25.29
C ASP A 137 1.07 20.94 -25.14
N PRO A 138 0.05 20.78 -24.28
CA PRO A 138 -0.59 19.48 -24.00
C PRO A 138 -1.49 18.97 -25.14
N SER A 139 -1.34 19.52 -26.36
CA SER A 139 -2.12 19.15 -27.54
C SER A 139 -1.31 18.63 -28.71
N SER A 140 0.00 18.43 -28.55
CA SER A 140 0.81 17.61 -29.46
C SER A 140 1.31 16.39 -28.71
N SER A 141 0.92 15.21 -29.18
CA SER A 141 1.42 13.90 -28.75
C SER A 141 2.95 13.90 -28.63
N ASP A 142 3.45 13.33 -27.53
CA ASP A 142 4.87 13.06 -27.22
C ASP A 142 5.57 12.09 -28.21
N GLU A 143 5.01 11.93 -29.42
CA GLU A 143 5.45 10.99 -30.45
C GLU A 143 6.44 11.60 -31.46
N ASP A 144 6.64 12.93 -31.51
CA ASP A 144 7.42 13.61 -32.56
C ASP A 144 8.66 14.40 -32.08
N ASP A 145 9.19 14.15 -30.88
CA ASP A 145 10.55 14.63 -30.55
C ASP A 145 11.60 13.63 -31.05
N GLU A 146 11.96 13.77 -32.34
CA GLU A 146 12.95 12.91 -33.03
C GLU A 146 14.29 12.82 -32.28
N ARG A 147 14.67 13.83 -31.49
CA ARG A 147 15.92 13.81 -30.71
C ARG A 147 15.80 12.99 -29.44
N PHE A 148 14.66 13.08 -28.75
CA PHE A 148 14.36 12.28 -27.57
C PHE A 148 14.19 10.81 -27.94
N GLN A 149 13.46 10.52 -29.03
CA GLN A 149 13.29 9.16 -29.55
C GLN A 149 14.60 8.58 -30.07
N ALA A 150 15.47 9.37 -30.71
CA ALA A 150 16.80 8.91 -31.12
C ALA A 150 17.73 8.63 -29.92
N ALA A 151 17.63 9.42 -28.85
CA ALA A 151 18.41 9.19 -27.62
C ALA A 151 17.93 7.93 -26.87
N LEU A 152 16.60 7.73 -26.76
CA LEU A 152 16.01 6.53 -26.19
C LEU A 152 16.33 5.28 -27.02
N ALA A 153 16.23 5.37 -28.35
CA ALA A 153 16.61 4.28 -29.25
C ALA A 153 18.11 3.97 -29.20
N GLU A 154 19.00 4.98 -29.05
CA GLU A 154 20.44 4.74 -28.89
C GLU A 154 20.77 4.09 -27.54
N ILE A 155 20.01 4.39 -26.49
CA ILE A 155 20.11 3.74 -25.17
C ILE A 155 19.60 2.29 -25.24
N GLU A 156 18.45 2.06 -25.86
CA GLU A 156 17.86 0.73 -26.05
C GLU A 156 18.70 -0.16 -26.99
N GLU A 157 19.32 0.41 -28.02
CA GLU A 157 20.25 -0.28 -28.93
C GLU A 157 21.59 -0.58 -28.26
N ARG A 158 22.08 0.29 -27.36
CA ARG A 158 23.38 0.14 -26.70
C ARG A 158 23.34 -0.76 -25.46
N TYR A 159 22.22 -0.82 -24.75
CA TYR A 159 22.10 -1.52 -23.47
C TYR A 159 20.98 -2.56 -23.42
N GLY A 160 20.15 -2.69 -24.47
CA GLY A 160 18.88 -3.41 -24.41
C GLY A 160 17.88 -2.70 -23.50
N PRO A 161 16.61 -3.14 -23.43
CA PRO A 161 15.77 -2.78 -22.31
C PRO A 161 16.47 -3.31 -21.06
N GLY A 162 17.06 -2.41 -20.27
CA GLY A 162 17.47 -2.76 -18.92
C GLY A 162 16.23 -3.33 -18.22
N PRO A 163 16.34 -4.38 -17.40
CA PRO A 163 15.20 -4.89 -16.69
C PRO A 163 14.74 -3.79 -15.73
N ILE A 164 13.71 -3.04 -16.12
CA ILE A 164 12.68 -2.65 -15.18
C ILE A 164 11.97 -3.98 -14.91
N GLU A 165 12.55 -4.79 -14.02
CA GLU A 165 11.70 -5.71 -13.28
C GLU A 165 10.81 -4.78 -12.47
N GLU A 166 9.64 -4.46 -13.03
CA GLU A 166 8.50 -4.09 -12.21
C GLU A 166 8.48 -5.14 -11.10
N PRO A 167 8.66 -4.76 -9.83
CA PRO A 167 8.69 -5.73 -8.76
C PRO A 167 7.42 -6.56 -8.89
N ASP A 168 7.57 -7.88 -8.89
CA ASP A 168 6.43 -8.78 -9.02
C ASP A 168 5.33 -8.31 -8.06
N PRO A 169 4.09 -8.13 -8.53
CA PRO A 169 3.00 -7.65 -7.71
C PRO A 169 2.92 -8.46 -6.41
N TYR A 170 2.81 -7.78 -5.28
CA TYR A 170 2.66 -8.46 -4.00
C TYR A 170 1.27 -9.08 -3.91
N GLU A 171 1.20 -10.40 -4.01
CA GLU A 171 -0.06 -11.10 -3.85
C GLU A 171 -0.53 -11.04 -2.40
N LEU A 172 -1.73 -10.49 -2.20
CA LEU A 172 -2.33 -10.40 -0.88
C LEU A 172 -2.65 -11.80 -0.35
N PRO A 173 -2.33 -12.09 0.94
CA PRO A 173 -2.35 -13.44 1.50
C PRO A 173 -3.76 -13.93 1.88
N PHE A 174 -4.79 -13.50 1.13
CA PHE A 174 -6.18 -13.82 1.39
C PHE A 174 -7.01 -13.78 0.11
N ILE A 175 -8.18 -14.43 0.15
CA ILE A 175 -9.17 -14.31 -0.92
C ILE A 175 -10.13 -13.18 -0.57
N TYR A 176 -10.32 -12.25 -1.49
CA TYR A 176 -11.25 -11.16 -1.35
C TYR A 176 -12.66 -11.58 -1.77
N ILE A 177 -13.63 -11.34 -0.88
CA ILE A 177 -15.06 -11.54 -1.15
C ILE A 177 -15.71 -10.14 -1.22
N PRO A 178 -16.36 -9.77 -2.33
CA PRO A 178 -17.06 -8.50 -2.42
C PRO A 178 -18.20 -8.38 -1.41
N PRO A 179 -18.39 -7.20 -0.81
CA PRO A 179 -19.53 -6.96 0.07
C PRO A 179 -20.86 -7.00 -0.70
N PRO A 180 -21.98 -7.39 -0.05
CA PRO A 180 -23.29 -7.38 -0.67
C PRO A 180 -23.68 -5.98 -1.19
N PRO A 181 -24.25 -5.85 -2.40
CA PRO A 181 -24.58 -4.53 -2.97
C PRO A 181 -25.50 -3.65 -2.10
N ALA A 182 -26.38 -4.27 -1.30
CA ALA A 182 -27.26 -3.55 -0.37
C ALA A 182 -26.49 -2.89 0.79
N ASP A 183 -25.44 -3.55 1.28
CA ASP A 183 -24.59 -3.02 2.36
C ASP A 183 -23.71 -1.89 1.82
N VAL A 184 -23.23 -2.02 0.57
CA VAL A 184 -22.50 -0.95 -0.14
C VAL A 184 -23.38 0.28 -0.30
N GLU A 185 -24.63 0.15 -0.77
CA GLU A 185 -25.56 1.28 -0.92
C GLU A 185 -25.89 1.93 0.44
N THR A 186 -26.03 1.13 1.49
CA THR A 186 -26.26 1.61 2.86
C THR A 186 -25.07 2.43 3.37
N ALA A 187 -23.85 1.89 3.22
CA ALA A 187 -22.62 2.59 3.61
C ALA A 187 -22.41 3.88 2.79
N ALA A 188 -22.64 3.84 1.48
CA ALA A 188 -22.55 5.01 0.60
C ALA A 188 -23.55 6.11 0.98
N THR A 189 -24.77 5.74 1.35
CA THR A 189 -25.80 6.70 1.79
C THR A 189 -25.46 7.34 3.14
N ALA A 190 -24.78 6.59 4.01
CA ALA A 190 -24.39 7.06 5.34
C ALA A 190 -23.14 7.97 5.34
N ALA A 191 -22.42 8.10 4.22
CA ALA A 191 -21.16 8.86 4.13
C ALA A 191 -21.36 10.36 4.45
N PRO A 192 -20.77 10.89 5.55
CA PRO A 192 -20.91 12.30 5.94
C PRO A 192 -20.49 13.32 4.88
N LEU A 193 -19.40 13.06 4.16
CA LEU A 193 -18.86 13.94 3.12
C LEU A 193 -19.83 14.08 1.94
N LEU A 194 -20.53 13.00 1.58
CA LEU A 194 -21.56 13.07 0.55
C LEU A 194 -22.71 13.96 0.99
N ALA A 195 -23.15 13.85 2.25
CA ALA A 195 -24.16 14.74 2.82
C ALA A 195 -23.69 16.21 2.87
N LYS A 196 -22.42 16.48 3.20
CA LYS A 196 -21.81 17.82 3.14
C LYS A 196 -21.88 18.39 1.71
N LEU A 197 -21.59 17.58 0.69
CA LEU A 197 -21.70 18.02 -0.71
C LEU A 197 -23.14 18.34 -1.12
N GLU A 198 -24.12 17.55 -0.70
CA GLU A 198 -25.53 17.88 -0.97
C GLU A 198 -25.96 19.16 -0.24
N SER A 199 -25.54 19.35 1.02
CA SER A 199 -25.80 20.59 1.77
C SER A 199 -25.16 21.83 1.15
N LEU A 200 -23.95 21.68 0.58
CA LEU A 200 -23.29 22.72 -0.22
C LEU A 200 -24.12 23.07 -1.44
N ARG A 201 -24.57 22.07 -2.22
CA ARG A 201 -25.39 22.30 -3.43
C ARG A 201 -26.70 23.00 -3.10
N ASP A 202 -27.35 22.60 -2.01
CA ASP A 202 -28.57 23.25 -1.51
C ASP A 202 -28.33 24.71 -1.11
N TYR A 203 -27.18 25.02 -0.49
CA TYR A 203 -26.82 26.40 -0.15
C TYR A 203 -26.57 27.27 -1.40
N LEU A 204 -25.92 26.70 -2.42
CA LEU A 204 -25.65 27.39 -3.67
C LEU A 204 -26.93 27.71 -4.44
N ASP A 205 -27.94 26.82 -4.37
CA ASP A 205 -29.18 26.88 -5.16
C ASP A 205 -28.92 26.94 -6.68
N VAL A 206 -29.97 27.04 -7.50
CA VAL A 206 -29.88 27.10 -8.97
C VAL A 206 -29.06 28.28 -9.49
N ASP A 207 -29.04 29.40 -8.75
CA ASP A 207 -28.35 30.62 -9.13
C ASP A 207 -26.86 30.63 -8.76
N GLY A 208 -26.42 29.72 -7.89
CA GLY A 208 -25.05 29.68 -7.35
C GLY A 208 -24.68 30.89 -6.49
N LYS A 209 -23.40 30.97 -6.10
CA LYS A 209 -22.84 32.09 -5.33
C LYS A 209 -21.74 32.81 -6.07
N GLN A 210 -21.65 34.12 -5.89
CA GLN A 210 -20.68 34.97 -6.57
C GLN A 210 -19.28 34.79 -5.99
N LEU A 211 -18.29 34.56 -6.86
CA LEU A 211 -16.87 34.52 -6.49
C LEU A 211 -16.23 35.91 -6.58
N THR A 212 -15.18 36.11 -5.80
CA THR A 212 -14.31 37.30 -5.81
C THR A 212 -13.46 37.36 -7.09
N ASP A 213 -12.67 38.43 -7.28
CA ASP A 213 -11.72 38.53 -8.41
C ASP A 213 -10.66 37.46 -8.41
N LYS A 214 -10.29 36.98 -7.21
CA LYS A 214 -9.33 35.89 -7.01
C LYS A 214 -9.97 34.49 -7.06
N GLY A 215 -11.25 34.38 -7.44
CA GLY A 215 -11.93 33.08 -7.55
C GLY A 215 -12.41 32.47 -6.23
N ASN A 216 -12.23 33.16 -5.10
CA ASN A 216 -12.66 32.70 -3.78
C ASN A 216 -14.12 33.05 -3.49
N LEU A 217 -14.77 32.31 -2.59
CA LEU A 217 -16.07 32.70 -2.04
C LEU A 217 -15.97 34.04 -1.31
N LYS A 218 -17.09 34.77 -1.25
CA LYS A 218 -17.16 35.96 -0.38
C LYS A 218 -17.16 35.52 1.07
N LEU A 219 -16.56 36.32 1.96
CA LEU A 219 -16.48 36.01 3.40
C LEU A 219 -17.84 35.69 4.05
N ALA A 220 -18.91 36.36 3.62
CA ALA A 220 -20.26 36.07 4.13
C ALA A 220 -20.73 34.66 3.77
N ASP A 221 -20.48 34.23 2.52
CA ASP A 221 -20.80 32.88 2.05
C ASP A 221 -19.88 31.84 2.68
N GLY A 222 -18.58 32.13 2.80
CA GLY A 222 -17.62 31.26 3.47
C GLY A 222 -18.01 30.99 4.92
N ARG A 223 -18.34 32.04 5.69
CA ARG A 223 -18.80 31.90 7.09
C ARG A 223 -20.05 31.04 7.19
N ALA A 224 -21.04 31.26 6.31
CA ALA A 224 -22.27 30.48 6.33
C ALA A 224 -22.02 29.00 6.01
N LEU A 225 -21.08 28.71 5.11
CA LEU A 225 -20.73 27.34 4.74
C LEU A 225 -19.88 26.63 5.79
N VAL A 226 -18.99 27.33 6.51
CA VAL A 226 -18.25 26.74 7.65
C VAL A 226 -19.23 26.18 8.69
N GLU A 227 -20.23 26.96 9.08
CA GLU A 227 -21.25 26.54 10.06
C GLU A 227 -22.15 25.44 9.49
N ARG A 228 -22.58 25.57 8.24
CA ARG A 228 -23.55 24.63 7.63
C ARG A 228 -22.96 23.27 7.29
N LEU A 229 -21.69 23.23 6.88
CA LEU A 229 -20.98 22.01 6.50
C LEU A 229 -20.22 21.40 7.67
N ASP A 230 -20.21 22.07 8.82
CA ASP A 230 -19.45 21.70 10.02
C ASP A 230 -17.99 21.39 9.66
N THR A 231 -17.32 22.36 9.02
CA THR A 231 -15.96 22.15 8.49
C THR A 231 -14.89 22.18 9.58
N GLY A 232 -15.22 22.68 10.78
CA GLY A 232 -14.27 22.89 11.87
C GLY A 232 -13.31 24.07 11.66
N ASP A 233 -13.45 24.86 10.57
CA ASP A 233 -12.62 26.05 10.37
C ASP A 233 -12.96 27.14 11.40
N GLU A 234 -11.95 27.65 12.10
CA GLU A 234 -12.13 28.77 13.03
C GLU A 234 -12.17 30.13 12.32
N MET A 235 -13.26 30.87 12.55
CA MET A 235 -13.37 32.26 12.10
C MET A 235 -12.79 33.21 13.15
N ASP A 236 -11.92 34.10 12.72
CA ASP A 236 -11.28 35.11 13.57
C ASP A 236 -10.58 34.52 14.81
N PRO A 237 -9.65 33.53 14.66
CA PRO A 237 -9.09 32.77 15.78
C PRO A 237 -8.36 33.66 16.79
N ARG A 238 -8.50 33.31 18.08
CA ARG A 238 -7.84 34.02 19.19
C ARG A 238 -6.61 33.25 19.64
N ILE A 239 -5.43 33.80 19.38
CA ILE A 239 -4.15 33.23 19.78
C ILE A 239 -3.59 34.09 20.92
N GLY A 240 -3.64 33.55 22.14
CA GLY A 240 -3.36 34.30 23.37
C GLY A 240 -4.32 35.49 23.55
N ASP A 241 -3.78 36.70 23.60
CA ASP A 241 -4.56 37.93 23.73
C ASP A 241 -4.93 38.59 22.40
N LYS A 242 -4.53 38.01 21.27
CA LYS A 242 -4.70 38.61 19.94
C LYS A 242 -5.72 37.83 19.10
N THR A 243 -6.73 38.54 18.59
CA THR A 243 -7.65 38.01 17.59
C THR A 243 -7.11 38.26 16.19
N TRP A 244 -6.96 37.20 15.40
CA TRP A 244 -6.50 37.27 14.02
C TRP A 244 -7.70 37.29 13.09
N ARG A 245 -8.04 38.46 12.56
CA ARG A 245 -9.24 38.60 11.72
C ARG A 245 -9.09 37.86 10.40
N THR A 246 -10.02 36.96 10.08
CA THR A 246 -10.09 36.24 8.82
C THR A 246 -10.43 37.23 7.70
N SER A 247 -9.47 37.45 6.79
CA SER A 247 -9.58 38.46 5.73
C SER A 247 -10.00 37.86 4.39
N SER A 248 -9.84 36.55 4.22
CA SER A 248 -10.15 35.81 3.00
C SER A 248 -10.65 34.41 3.32
N THR A 249 -11.53 33.85 2.48
CA THR A 249 -11.89 32.43 2.60
C THR A 249 -10.77 31.50 2.13
N ALA A 250 -9.71 32.02 1.51
CA ALA A 250 -8.49 31.27 1.21
C ALA A 250 -7.80 30.76 2.49
N ASP A 251 -8.07 31.40 3.63
CA ASP A 251 -7.50 31.05 4.93
C ASP A 251 -8.28 29.91 5.62
N LEU A 252 -9.35 29.38 5.00
CA LEU A 252 -10.23 28.32 5.52
C LEU A 252 -9.92 26.98 4.83
N PRO A 253 -8.91 26.21 5.29
CA PRO A 253 -8.44 25.02 4.60
C PRO A 253 -9.53 23.94 4.44
N GLN A 254 -10.38 23.68 5.45
CA GLN A 254 -11.28 22.52 5.39
C GLN A 254 -12.45 22.81 4.43
N LEU A 255 -12.96 24.04 4.45
CA LEU A 255 -13.91 24.50 3.45
C LEU A 255 -13.33 24.43 2.04
N ASN A 256 -12.08 24.85 1.83
CA ASN A 256 -11.46 24.81 0.51
C ASN A 256 -11.24 23.38 0.00
N PHE A 257 -10.90 22.44 0.90
CA PHE A 257 -10.83 21.01 0.59
C PHE A 257 -12.17 20.46 0.10
N ILE A 258 -13.26 20.71 0.82
CA ILE A 258 -14.61 20.28 0.40
C ILE A 258 -14.97 20.89 -0.96
N LEU A 259 -14.62 22.17 -1.20
CA LEU A 259 -14.85 22.81 -2.50
C LEU A 259 -13.98 22.23 -3.61
N ALA A 260 -12.75 21.81 -3.33
CA ALA A 260 -11.85 21.16 -4.28
C ALA A 260 -12.41 19.81 -4.70
N ILE A 261 -12.74 18.94 -3.74
CA ILE A 261 -13.39 17.65 -4.00
C ILE A 261 -14.69 17.85 -4.77
N ALA A 262 -15.57 18.74 -4.32
CA ALA A 262 -16.86 18.97 -4.98
C ALA A 262 -16.71 19.41 -6.45
N LYS A 263 -15.62 20.10 -6.81
CA LYS A 263 -15.29 20.44 -8.20
C LYS A 263 -14.73 19.23 -8.94
N ALA A 264 -13.78 18.50 -8.36
CA ALA A 264 -13.14 17.34 -8.97
C ALA A 264 -14.17 16.26 -9.33
N VAL A 265 -15.08 15.94 -8.41
CA VAL A 265 -16.15 14.95 -8.67
C VAL A 265 -17.27 15.49 -9.58
N GLY A 266 -17.24 16.79 -9.89
CA GLY A 266 -18.24 17.46 -10.72
C GLY A 266 -19.59 17.68 -10.04
N ALA A 267 -19.63 17.79 -8.70
CA ALA A 267 -20.82 18.17 -7.94
C ALA A 267 -21.15 19.67 -8.10
N VAL A 268 -20.11 20.49 -8.18
CA VAL A 268 -20.17 21.93 -8.43
C VAL A 268 -19.16 22.34 -9.51
N ARG A 269 -19.34 23.51 -10.11
CA ARG A 269 -18.37 24.07 -11.06
C ARG A 269 -18.34 25.59 -10.99
N THR A 270 -17.26 26.17 -11.50
CA THR A 270 -17.20 27.62 -11.73
C THR A 270 -17.80 27.96 -13.09
N HIS A 271 -18.77 28.88 -13.13
CA HIS A 271 -19.37 29.40 -14.36
C HIS A 271 -19.62 30.90 -14.22
N GLN A 272 -19.10 31.71 -15.15
CA GLN A 272 -19.25 33.17 -15.13
C GLN A 272 -18.92 33.81 -13.76
N ARG A 273 -17.80 33.39 -13.15
CA ARG A 273 -17.33 33.84 -11.83
C ARG A 273 -18.33 33.55 -10.69
N ARG A 274 -19.13 32.49 -10.84
CA ARG A 274 -20.01 31.96 -9.80
C ARG A 274 -19.71 30.49 -9.57
N LEU A 275 -19.84 30.06 -8.33
CA LEU A 275 -19.86 28.64 -7.99
C LEU A 275 -21.30 28.15 -8.09
N VAL A 276 -21.55 27.21 -9.00
CA VAL A 276 -22.90 26.71 -9.32
C VAL A 276 -22.97 25.19 -9.19
N PRO A 277 -24.11 24.61 -8.77
CA PRO A 277 -24.28 23.16 -8.74
C PRO A 277 -24.35 22.58 -10.16
N VAL A 278 -23.85 21.35 -10.33
CA VAL A 278 -23.96 20.60 -11.59
C VAL A 278 -25.20 19.70 -11.52
N LYS A 279 -26.05 19.78 -12.55
CA LYS A 279 -27.30 19.00 -12.59
C LYS A 279 -27.06 17.50 -12.72
N ALA A 280 -26.06 17.11 -13.52
CA ALA A 280 -25.71 15.71 -13.77
C ALA A 280 -25.29 14.95 -12.50
N TRP A 281 -24.77 15.65 -11.48
CA TRP A 281 -24.43 15.04 -10.19
C TRP A 281 -25.65 14.40 -9.50
N ALA A 282 -26.79 15.11 -9.46
CA ALA A 282 -28.00 14.61 -8.80
C ALA A 282 -28.60 13.37 -9.47
N THR A 283 -28.28 13.12 -10.73
CA THR A 283 -28.76 11.95 -11.47
C THR A 283 -27.85 10.73 -11.33
N ARG A 284 -26.65 10.87 -10.75
CA ARG A 284 -25.72 9.75 -10.56
C ARG A 284 -26.18 8.87 -9.38
N PRO A 285 -26.11 7.53 -9.51
CA PRO A 285 -26.34 6.62 -8.39
C PRO A 285 -25.47 6.95 -7.17
N THR A 286 -25.98 6.71 -5.96
CA THR A 286 -25.31 7.05 -4.70
C THR A 286 -23.95 6.38 -4.58
N VAL A 287 -23.85 5.07 -4.85
CA VAL A 287 -22.58 4.34 -4.82
C VAL A 287 -21.56 4.93 -5.80
N GLN A 288 -21.97 5.32 -7.01
CA GLN A 288 -21.07 5.98 -7.97
C GLN A 288 -20.60 7.36 -7.51
N ARG A 289 -21.48 8.12 -6.82
CA ARG A 289 -21.09 9.40 -6.22
C ARG A 289 -20.07 9.19 -5.10
N ALA A 290 -20.28 8.20 -4.23
CA ALA A 290 -19.37 7.87 -3.14
C ALA A 290 -18.02 7.33 -3.65
N ALA A 291 -18.03 6.45 -4.66
CA ALA A 291 -16.82 5.98 -5.32
C ALA A 291 -16.01 7.13 -5.96
N ALA A 292 -16.70 8.09 -6.60
CA ALA A 292 -16.04 9.28 -7.13
C ALA A 292 -15.42 10.17 -6.04
N LEU A 293 -15.97 10.19 -4.81
CA LEU A 293 -15.35 10.89 -3.69
C LEU A 293 -14.04 10.23 -3.27
N PHE A 294 -14.03 8.91 -3.15
CA PHE A 294 -12.80 8.18 -2.85
C PHE A 294 -11.74 8.40 -3.93
N ALA A 295 -12.13 8.33 -5.22
CA ALA A 295 -11.24 8.62 -6.33
C ALA A 295 -10.62 10.02 -6.23
N ALA A 296 -11.42 11.05 -5.93
CA ALA A 296 -10.92 12.41 -5.78
C ALA A 296 -10.03 12.60 -4.54
N ILE A 297 -10.23 11.83 -3.47
CA ILE A 297 -9.37 11.85 -2.27
C ILE A 297 -7.98 11.29 -2.60
N VAL A 298 -7.92 10.19 -3.34
CA VAL A 298 -6.67 9.57 -3.79
C VAL A 298 -5.94 10.47 -4.81
N GLU A 299 -6.67 11.05 -5.77
CA GLU A 299 -6.06 11.86 -6.84
C GLU A 299 -5.61 13.25 -6.38
N LEU A 300 -6.36 13.91 -5.49
CA LEU A 300 -6.02 15.28 -5.06
C LEU A 300 -5.01 15.34 -3.91
N GLY A 301 -4.87 14.25 -3.15
CA GLY A 301 -4.19 14.25 -1.85
C GLY A 301 -5.00 14.99 -0.77
N THR A 302 -5.18 14.36 0.39
CA THR A 302 -5.88 14.98 1.52
C THR A 302 -5.03 16.09 2.11
N LEU A 303 -3.78 15.79 2.42
CA LEU A 303 -2.85 16.71 3.07
C LEU A 303 -2.38 17.80 2.12
N GLU A 304 -2.09 17.44 0.87
CA GLU A 304 -1.74 18.42 -0.17
C GLU A 304 -2.84 19.46 -0.35
N SER A 305 -4.10 19.04 -0.48
CA SER A 305 -5.20 20.00 -0.63
C SER A 305 -5.43 20.86 0.62
N LEU A 306 -5.05 20.39 1.82
CA LEU A 306 -5.24 21.11 3.08
C LEU A 306 -4.10 22.08 3.40
N TYR A 307 -2.86 21.71 3.05
CA TYR A 307 -1.66 22.33 3.56
C TYR A 307 -0.68 22.84 2.50
N SER A 308 -0.85 22.48 1.22
CA SER A 308 0.08 22.86 0.14
C SER A 308 0.40 24.36 0.13
N GLY A 309 1.71 24.67 0.06
CA GLY A 309 2.23 26.03 -0.01
C GLY A 309 2.13 26.85 1.29
N ARG A 310 1.62 26.28 2.40
CA ARG A 310 1.63 26.93 3.73
C ARG A 310 2.90 26.60 4.52
N ILE A 311 3.40 25.37 4.41
CA ILE A 311 4.62 24.89 5.09
C ILE A 311 5.43 24.05 4.10
N TRP A 312 6.17 24.74 3.23
CA TRP A 312 6.85 24.14 2.07
C TRP A 312 7.83 22.99 2.37
N TYR A 313 8.34 22.89 3.60
CA TYR A 313 9.26 21.81 3.99
C TYR A 313 8.55 20.52 4.43
N LEU A 314 7.21 20.53 4.56
CA LEU A 314 6.41 19.32 4.83
C LEU A 314 5.76 18.76 3.57
N ASP A 315 5.86 19.45 2.43
CA ASP A 315 5.16 19.05 1.20
C ASP A 315 5.55 17.63 0.74
N GLU A 316 6.84 17.27 0.80
CA GLU A 316 7.33 15.91 0.49
C GLU A 316 6.75 14.84 1.42
N MET A 317 6.53 15.18 2.70
CA MET A 317 5.91 14.27 3.67
C MET A 317 4.39 14.16 3.43
N HIS A 318 3.71 15.26 3.09
CA HIS A 318 2.29 15.23 2.76
C HIS A 318 2.01 14.38 1.52
N GLU A 319 2.77 14.58 0.44
CA GLU A 319 2.72 13.77 -0.79
C GLU A 319 2.93 12.29 -0.45
N LEU A 320 4.00 11.96 0.29
CA LEU A 320 4.30 10.59 0.71
C LEU A 320 3.16 9.92 1.50
N LEU A 321 2.51 10.66 2.41
CA LEU A 321 1.43 10.13 3.23
C LEU A 321 0.11 9.99 2.45
N ASP A 322 -0.17 10.93 1.53
CA ASP A 322 -1.33 10.90 0.64
C ASP A 322 -1.21 9.75 -0.39
N ASP A 323 -0.05 9.57 -1.02
CA ASP A 323 0.25 8.43 -1.90
C ASP A 323 0.13 7.09 -1.18
N GLY A 324 0.37 7.11 0.14
CA GLY A 324 0.25 5.95 1.01
C GLY A 324 -1.18 5.45 1.23
N ILE A 325 -2.24 6.21 0.88
CA ILE A 325 -3.64 5.90 1.24
C ILE A 325 -4.03 4.46 0.90
N VAL A 326 -3.73 3.99 -0.31
CA VAL A 326 -4.07 2.62 -0.74
C VAL A 326 -3.31 1.58 0.09
N HIS A 327 -2.04 1.85 0.40
CA HIS A 327 -1.19 0.98 1.22
C HIS A 327 -1.64 0.92 2.68
N TRP A 328 -2.14 2.02 3.24
CA TRP A 328 -2.69 2.05 4.61
C TRP A 328 -4.01 1.27 4.72
N LEU A 329 -4.79 1.20 3.64
CA LEU A 329 -6.08 0.52 3.59
C LEU A 329 -5.99 -0.95 3.21
N ALA A 330 -5.02 -1.36 2.38
CA ALA A 330 -4.87 -2.74 1.90
C ALA A 330 -4.92 -3.81 3.03
N PRO A 331 -4.25 -3.64 4.18
CA PRO A 331 -4.31 -4.62 5.27
C PRO A 331 -5.71 -4.81 5.88
N LEU A 332 -6.59 -3.80 5.79
CA LEU A 332 -7.96 -3.88 6.30
C LEU A 332 -8.89 -4.72 5.40
N LEU A 333 -8.45 -5.10 4.20
CA LEU A 333 -9.27 -5.81 3.22
C LEU A 333 -9.39 -7.32 3.49
N ALA A 334 -8.57 -7.87 4.39
CA ALA A 334 -8.48 -9.30 4.65
C ALA A 334 -9.80 -9.92 5.17
N ASP A 335 -10.56 -9.20 5.99
CA ASP A 335 -11.81 -9.68 6.58
C ASP A 335 -12.80 -8.53 6.83
N ASP A 336 -14.11 -8.79 6.78
CA ASP A 336 -15.16 -7.81 7.04
C ASP A 336 -15.10 -7.30 8.49
N ALA A 337 -14.58 -8.14 9.39
CA ALA A 337 -14.35 -7.83 10.80
C ALA A 337 -12.88 -7.49 11.10
N ALA A 338 -12.03 -7.26 10.09
CA ALA A 338 -10.63 -6.92 10.30
C ALA A 338 -10.53 -5.57 11.04
N GLU A 339 -10.25 -5.66 12.34
CA GLU A 339 -10.00 -4.51 13.21
C GLU A 339 -8.49 -4.33 13.38
N ILE A 340 -7.95 -3.24 12.81
CA ILE A 340 -6.54 -2.87 13.01
C ILE A 340 -6.47 -1.68 13.96
N PRO A 341 -5.67 -1.74 15.05
CA PRO A 341 -5.43 -0.58 15.88
C PRO A 341 -4.82 0.57 15.06
N PHE A 342 -5.35 1.79 15.21
CA PHE A 342 -4.79 2.97 14.52
C PHE A 342 -3.29 3.17 14.81
N ALA A 343 -2.86 2.81 16.03
CA ALA A 343 -1.46 2.85 16.42
C ALA A 343 -0.55 2.00 15.50
N SER A 344 -1.03 0.85 15.01
CA SER A 344 -0.25 0.00 14.08
C SER A 344 -0.07 0.66 12.73
N VAL A 345 -1.12 1.31 12.20
CA VAL A 345 -1.03 2.07 10.95
C VAL A 345 -0.08 3.26 11.12
N LEU A 346 -0.14 3.93 12.27
CA LEU A 346 0.76 5.03 12.60
C LEU A 346 2.23 4.58 12.66
N GLU A 347 2.52 3.44 13.30
CA GLU A 347 3.88 2.87 13.34
C GLU A 347 4.42 2.60 11.92
N TRP A 348 3.56 2.12 11.00
CA TRP A 348 3.95 1.91 9.60
C TRP A 348 4.23 3.23 8.89
N ALA A 349 3.35 4.21 9.03
CA ALA A 349 3.52 5.54 8.43
C ALA A 349 4.79 6.23 8.94
N GLN A 350 5.03 6.20 10.25
CA GLN A 350 6.27 6.70 10.87
C GLN A 350 7.49 6.00 10.31
N SER A 351 7.45 4.67 10.18
CA SER A 351 8.54 3.89 9.59
C SER A 351 8.80 4.24 8.12
N VAL A 352 7.76 4.54 7.34
CA VAL A 352 7.88 4.97 5.94
C VAL A 352 8.45 6.39 5.85
N VAL A 353 7.91 7.33 6.64
CA VAL A 353 8.42 8.70 6.75
C VAL A 353 9.90 8.69 7.16
N ASP A 354 10.28 7.91 8.17
CA ASP A 354 11.67 7.79 8.62
C ASP A 354 12.63 7.27 7.55
N ARG A 355 12.17 6.39 6.66
CA ARG A 355 12.98 5.82 5.59
C ARG A 355 13.09 6.73 4.37
N ARG A 356 12.04 7.49 4.07
CA ARG A 356 11.89 8.23 2.81
C ARG A 356 12.15 9.72 2.95
N ILE A 357 11.77 10.32 4.07
CA ILE A 357 12.00 11.74 4.34
C ILE A 357 13.43 11.90 4.84
N ALA A 358 14.23 12.62 4.06
CA ALA A 358 15.67 12.77 4.24
C ALA A 358 16.07 13.13 5.69
N THR A 359 17.23 12.63 6.13
CA THR A 359 17.88 12.99 7.41
C THR A 359 17.99 14.51 7.67
N ARG A 360 17.92 15.35 6.63
CA ARG A 360 17.95 16.82 6.73
C ARG A 360 16.66 17.44 7.32
N ALA A 361 15.49 16.79 7.21
CA ALA A 361 14.26 17.27 7.85
C ALA A 361 14.28 17.08 9.38
N ARG A 362 15.02 16.06 9.88
CA ARG A 362 15.17 15.77 11.32
C ARG A 362 15.81 16.93 12.11
N ASP A 363 16.66 17.74 11.48
CA ASP A 363 17.33 18.87 12.12
C ASP A 363 16.42 20.11 12.27
N TRP A 364 15.40 20.26 11.42
CA TRP A 364 14.47 21.41 11.42
C TRP A 364 13.11 21.06 12.05
N VAL A 365 12.74 19.78 12.02
CA VAL A 365 11.49 19.24 12.54
C VAL A 365 11.82 18.41 13.77
N ARG A 366 11.80 19.06 14.94
CA ARG A 366 12.07 18.41 16.24
C ARG A 366 11.10 17.27 16.59
N ASP A 367 10.01 17.10 15.84
CA ASP A 367 8.93 16.17 16.16
C ASP A 367 8.19 15.66 14.89
N LEU A 368 8.92 15.00 13.98
CA LEU A 368 8.33 14.37 12.77
C LEU A 368 7.22 13.37 13.12
N ASP A 369 7.35 12.69 14.26
CA ASP A 369 6.34 11.75 14.75
C ASP A 369 5.03 12.44 15.12
N ALA A 370 5.06 13.62 15.75
CA ALA A 370 3.87 14.40 16.02
C ALA A 370 3.19 14.88 14.73
N PHE A 371 3.95 15.33 13.73
CA PHE A 371 3.40 15.70 12.43
C PHE A 371 2.75 14.52 11.74
N THR A 372 3.47 13.40 11.63
CA THR A 372 2.96 12.15 11.02
C THR A 372 1.68 11.71 11.71
N ARG A 373 1.61 11.75 13.05
CA ARG A 373 0.41 11.41 13.81
C ARG A 373 -0.77 12.30 13.45
N ARG A 374 -0.58 13.61 13.48
CA ARG A 374 -1.63 14.59 13.19
C ARG A 374 -2.14 14.44 11.75
N ASP A 375 -1.21 14.24 10.81
CA ASP A 375 -1.52 14.19 9.39
C ASP A 375 -2.18 12.86 9.01
N MET A 376 -1.73 11.74 9.58
CA MET A 376 -2.43 10.45 9.49
C MET A 376 -3.82 10.50 10.13
N SER A 377 -3.98 11.18 11.26
CA SER A 377 -5.29 11.40 11.88
C SER A 377 -6.23 12.13 10.92
N ARG A 378 -5.73 13.14 10.20
CA ARG A 378 -6.51 13.90 9.22
C ARG A 378 -6.92 13.06 8.01
N ILE A 379 -6.01 12.25 7.47
CA ILE A 379 -6.31 11.31 6.37
C ILE A 379 -7.46 10.38 6.78
N PHE A 380 -7.35 9.75 7.96
CA PHE A 380 -8.36 8.79 8.42
C PHE A 380 -9.69 9.44 8.82
N GLU A 381 -9.70 10.68 9.30
CA GLU A 381 -10.93 11.46 9.48
C GLU A 381 -11.63 11.70 8.14
N VAL A 382 -10.90 12.07 7.10
CA VAL A 382 -11.44 12.27 5.74
C VAL A 382 -11.95 10.96 5.14
N LEU A 383 -11.23 9.86 5.32
CA LEU A 383 -11.67 8.52 4.86
C LEU A 383 -12.92 8.05 5.61
N GLU A 384 -13.06 8.36 6.89
CA GLU A 384 -14.27 8.08 7.66
C GLU A 384 -15.45 8.95 7.18
N ASP A 385 -15.21 10.25 6.98
CA ASP A 385 -16.19 11.17 6.40
C ASP A 385 -16.61 10.75 4.98
N ALA A 386 -15.70 10.19 4.19
CA ALA A 386 -16.01 9.61 2.88
C ALA A 386 -16.79 8.28 2.98
N GLY A 387 -16.95 7.72 4.18
CA GLY A 387 -17.62 6.46 4.44
C GLY A 387 -16.79 5.23 4.04
N VAL A 388 -15.48 5.37 3.84
CA VAL A 388 -14.57 4.29 3.42
C VAL A 388 -14.15 3.43 4.61
N VAL A 389 -13.85 4.08 5.73
CA VAL A 389 -13.48 3.41 6.99
C VAL A 389 -14.44 3.78 8.11
N LYS A 390 -14.43 2.99 9.17
CA LYS A 390 -15.02 3.32 10.46
C LYS A 390 -13.91 3.32 11.51
N TRP A 391 -13.82 4.40 12.29
CA TRP A 391 -12.79 4.56 13.32
C TRP A 391 -13.42 4.56 14.72
N ALA A 392 -13.45 3.37 15.33
CA ALA A 392 -14.11 3.17 16.62
C ALA A 392 -13.16 3.39 17.80
N GLY A 393 -13.65 4.02 18.88
CA GLY A 393 -12.89 4.14 20.13
C GLY A 393 -11.71 5.11 20.10
N ARG A 394 -11.65 6.00 19.11
CA ARG A 394 -10.65 7.08 19.05
C ARG A 394 -10.80 8.10 20.18
N ILE A 395 -9.70 8.72 20.54
CA ILE A 395 -9.59 9.72 21.61
C ILE A 395 -9.15 11.05 21.00
N GLU A 396 -9.83 12.13 21.39
CA GLU A 396 -9.48 13.48 20.98
C GLU A 396 -8.24 13.97 21.73
N VAL A 397 -7.26 14.48 20.99
CA VAL A 397 -6.05 15.10 21.50
C VAL A 397 -6.12 16.60 21.19
N PRO A 398 -6.26 17.46 22.20
CA PRO A 398 -6.31 18.90 21.98
C PRO A 398 -4.93 19.43 21.56
N GLU A 399 -4.92 20.31 20.57
CA GLU A 399 -3.72 21.02 20.11
C GLU A 399 -3.60 22.39 20.77
N GLU A 400 -2.37 22.87 20.97
CA GLU A 400 -2.14 24.25 21.46
C GLU A 400 -2.58 25.30 20.41
N PHE A 401 -2.43 24.95 19.13
CA PHE A 401 -2.82 25.79 18.00
C PHE A 401 -3.53 24.95 16.93
N GLY A 402 -4.72 25.39 16.51
CA GLY A 402 -5.51 24.72 15.48
C GLY A 402 -6.48 23.67 16.04
N PRO A 403 -7.17 22.93 15.16
CA PRO A 403 -8.13 21.92 15.59
C PRO A 403 -7.44 20.74 16.28
N SER A 404 -8.13 20.13 17.24
CA SER A 404 -7.74 18.84 17.83
C SER A 404 -7.51 17.78 16.74
N HIS A 405 -6.67 16.81 17.03
CA HIS A 405 -6.54 15.59 16.23
C HIS A 405 -7.00 14.38 17.04
N TRP A 406 -7.07 13.21 16.40
CA TRP A 406 -7.52 11.97 17.01
C TRP A 406 -6.39 10.94 17.09
N THR A 407 -6.38 10.14 18.14
CA THR A 407 -5.45 9.02 18.34
C THR A 407 -6.19 7.79 18.87
N ASP A 408 -5.49 6.65 18.95
CA ASP A 408 -6.01 5.37 19.44
C ASP A 408 -7.23 4.88 18.63
N GLY A 409 -7.91 3.86 19.14
CA GLY A 409 -9.05 3.23 18.48
C GLY A 409 -8.69 2.19 17.42
N THR A 410 -9.71 1.59 16.82
CA THR A 410 -9.60 0.56 15.80
C THR A 410 -10.22 1.03 14.49
N LEU A 411 -9.58 0.66 13.39
CA LEU A 411 -9.99 0.91 12.03
C LEU A 411 -10.59 -0.36 11.44
N THR A 412 -11.69 -0.19 10.71
CA THR A 412 -12.34 -1.24 9.90
C THR A 412 -12.72 -0.63 8.56
N LEU A 413 -12.61 -1.38 7.45
CA LEU A 413 -13.21 -0.95 6.20
C LEU A 413 -14.74 -1.10 6.29
N THR A 414 -15.46 -0.12 5.76
CA THR A 414 -16.91 -0.27 5.55
C THR A 414 -17.17 -1.12 4.31
N ALA A 415 -18.43 -1.53 4.09
CA ALA A 415 -18.84 -2.14 2.83
C ALA A 415 -18.53 -1.24 1.61
N LEU A 416 -18.62 0.09 1.74
CA LEU A 416 -18.20 0.99 0.67
C LEU A 416 -16.69 0.94 0.46
N GLY A 417 -15.89 1.00 1.53
CA GLY A 417 -14.43 0.96 1.43
C GLY A 417 -13.93 -0.33 0.78
N ARG A 418 -14.48 -1.47 1.20
CA ARG A 418 -14.21 -2.76 0.56
C ARG A 418 -14.63 -2.78 -0.91
N HIS A 419 -15.75 -2.14 -1.26
CA HIS A 419 -16.22 -2.08 -2.65
C HIS A 419 -15.28 -1.28 -3.57
N VAL A 420 -14.73 -0.16 -3.11
CA VAL A 420 -13.96 0.78 -3.95
C VAL A 420 -12.46 0.50 -3.97
N LEU A 421 -11.87 0.04 -2.86
CA LEU A 421 -10.43 -0.18 -2.74
C LEU A 421 -9.83 -1.16 -3.78
N PRO A 422 -10.49 -2.29 -4.14
CA PRO A 422 -9.98 -3.25 -5.11
C PRO A 422 -9.66 -2.68 -6.48
N ASP A 423 -10.26 -1.55 -6.87
CA ASP A 423 -10.01 -0.91 -8.16
C ASP A 423 -8.67 -0.13 -8.19
N TYR A 424 -7.99 0.01 -7.04
CA TYR A 424 -6.73 0.76 -6.90
C TYR A 424 -5.53 -0.11 -6.50
N LEU A 425 -5.76 -1.39 -6.22
CA LEU A 425 -4.71 -2.28 -5.70
C LEU A 425 -3.67 -2.64 -6.76
N ASP A 426 -4.09 -2.86 -8.01
CA ASP A 426 -3.20 -3.23 -9.10
C ASP A 426 -2.16 -2.11 -9.36
N ASP A 427 -2.63 -0.84 -9.43
CA ASP A 427 -1.77 0.34 -9.60
C ASP A 427 -0.84 0.56 -8.39
N ALA A 428 -1.25 0.11 -7.20
CA ALA A 428 -0.43 0.14 -5.98
C ALA A 428 0.51 -1.08 -5.84
N GLY A 429 0.59 -1.94 -6.85
CA GLY A 429 1.51 -3.09 -6.88
C GLY A 429 1.03 -4.31 -6.09
N TYR A 430 -0.27 -4.44 -5.84
CA TYR A 430 -0.87 -5.58 -5.16
C TYR A 430 -1.65 -6.48 -6.13
N LEU A 431 -1.51 -7.80 -6.00
CA LEU A 431 -2.37 -8.76 -6.70
C LEU A 431 -3.48 -9.24 -5.76
N LEU A 432 -4.74 -8.92 -6.10
CA LEU A 432 -5.92 -9.34 -5.33
C LEU A 432 -6.58 -10.59 -5.93
N ARG A 433 -6.62 -11.69 -5.18
CA ARG A 433 -7.40 -12.88 -5.56
C ARG A 433 -8.88 -12.65 -5.23
N ARG A 434 -9.71 -12.46 -6.26
CA ARG A 434 -11.16 -12.26 -6.10
C ARG A 434 -11.91 -13.59 -6.06
N GLY A 435 -12.76 -13.76 -5.06
CA GLY A 435 -13.66 -14.90 -4.86
C GLY A 435 -14.99 -14.76 -5.61
N ASP A 436 -15.14 -13.82 -6.53
CA ASP A 436 -16.42 -13.52 -7.20
C ASP A 436 -17.00 -14.73 -7.95
N SER A 437 -16.12 -15.65 -8.41
CA SER A 437 -16.53 -16.94 -8.99
C SER A 437 -17.10 -17.89 -7.94
N LEU A 438 -16.70 -17.77 -6.67
CA LEU A 438 -17.11 -18.67 -5.60
C LEU A 438 -18.60 -18.54 -5.27
N ALA A 439 -19.18 -17.35 -5.32
CA ALA A 439 -20.58 -17.15 -4.94
C ALA A 439 -21.55 -18.05 -5.76
N ALA A 440 -21.23 -18.25 -7.04
CA ALA A 440 -21.98 -19.12 -7.96
C ALA A 440 -21.29 -20.47 -8.23
N GLY A 441 -20.17 -20.73 -7.57
CA GLY A 441 -19.30 -21.86 -7.83
C GLY A 441 -19.78 -23.19 -7.30
N ASP A 442 -19.14 -24.29 -7.71
CA ASP A 442 -19.45 -25.64 -7.21
C ASP A 442 -18.76 -25.95 -5.86
N GLY A 443 -18.95 -27.17 -5.36
CA GLY A 443 -18.36 -27.58 -4.07
C GLY A 443 -16.83 -27.73 -4.12
N ALA A 444 -16.25 -28.01 -5.29
CA ALA A 444 -14.79 -28.12 -5.43
C ALA A 444 -14.15 -26.74 -5.40
N GLU A 445 -14.76 -25.75 -6.05
CA GLU A 445 -14.31 -24.36 -6.00
C GLU A 445 -14.35 -23.78 -4.57
N LEU A 446 -15.32 -24.18 -3.74
CA LEU A 446 -15.33 -23.85 -2.30
C LEU A 446 -14.16 -24.47 -1.55
N ILE A 447 -13.91 -25.77 -1.77
CA ILE A 447 -12.80 -26.48 -1.12
C ILE A 447 -11.46 -25.83 -1.49
N ASP A 448 -11.25 -25.52 -2.76
CA ASP A 448 -10.03 -24.88 -3.24
C ASP A 448 -9.87 -23.46 -2.68
N ALA A 449 -10.96 -22.70 -2.57
CA ALA A 449 -10.96 -21.40 -1.93
C ALA A 449 -10.57 -21.49 -0.45
N MET A 450 -11.11 -22.46 0.30
CA MET A 450 -10.76 -22.66 1.71
C MET A 450 -9.31 -23.12 1.89
N LEU A 451 -8.76 -23.93 0.98
CA LEU A 451 -7.35 -24.33 1.00
C LEU A 451 -6.39 -23.17 0.77
N ALA A 452 -6.80 -22.17 -0.01
CA ALA A 452 -5.99 -21.00 -0.32
C ALA A 452 -6.21 -19.81 0.64
N ALA A 453 -7.24 -19.86 1.48
CA ALA A 453 -7.61 -18.82 2.42
C ALA A 453 -7.09 -19.10 3.84
N ALA A 454 -6.91 -18.05 4.63
CA ALA A 454 -6.64 -18.18 6.06
C ALA A 454 -7.84 -18.80 6.78
N ASP A 455 -7.59 -19.58 7.84
CA ASP A 455 -8.63 -20.27 8.63
C ASP A 455 -9.73 -19.32 9.15
N THR A 456 -9.37 -18.07 9.45
CA THR A 456 -10.31 -17.04 9.90
C THR A 456 -11.38 -16.67 8.86
N GLN A 457 -11.12 -16.93 7.57
CA GLN A 457 -12.06 -16.61 6.49
C GLN A 457 -13.03 -17.76 6.17
N HIS A 458 -12.79 -18.97 6.69
CA HIS A 458 -13.54 -20.16 6.27
C HIS A 458 -15.05 -20.04 6.53
N GLU A 459 -15.46 -19.52 7.69
CA GLU A 459 -16.88 -19.33 8.00
C GLU A 459 -17.57 -18.38 7.01
N SER A 460 -16.92 -17.27 6.66
CA SER A 460 -17.43 -16.28 5.70
C SER A 460 -17.50 -16.84 4.28
N LEU A 461 -16.48 -17.60 3.85
CA LEU A 461 -16.47 -18.29 2.56
C LEU A 461 -17.63 -19.28 2.46
N VAL A 462 -17.80 -20.11 3.49
CA VAL A 462 -18.92 -21.05 3.55
C VAL A 462 -20.25 -20.30 3.61
N ALA A 463 -20.39 -19.21 4.37
CA ALA A 463 -21.64 -18.46 4.44
C ALA A 463 -22.05 -17.83 3.09
N GLY A 464 -21.09 -17.25 2.36
CA GLY A 464 -21.32 -16.59 1.07
C GLY A 464 -21.53 -17.54 -0.11
N TRP A 465 -20.92 -18.73 -0.09
CA TRP A 465 -21.00 -19.71 -1.17
C TRP A 465 -22.43 -20.23 -1.38
N GLN A 466 -23.00 -20.04 -2.58
CA GLN A 466 -24.36 -20.49 -2.92
C GLN A 466 -25.42 -20.02 -1.91
N ALA A 467 -25.26 -18.83 -1.32
CA ALA A 467 -26.11 -18.33 -0.23
C ALA A 467 -27.62 -18.28 -0.56
N GLY A 468 -27.98 -18.17 -1.83
CA GLY A 468 -29.37 -18.20 -2.30
C GLY A 468 -30.02 -19.59 -2.36
N ARG A 469 -29.27 -20.68 -2.16
CA ARG A 469 -29.77 -22.06 -2.22
C ARG A 469 -30.17 -22.61 -0.85
N PRO A 470 -31.11 -23.58 -0.81
CA PRO A 470 -31.37 -24.35 0.40
C PRO A 470 -30.09 -25.03 0.91
N VAL A 471 -29.88 -25.00 2.24
CA VAL A 471 -28.69 -25.59 2.88
C VAL A 471 -28.47 -27.05 2.48
N ALA A 472 -29.55 -27.84 2.38
CA ALA A 472 -29.45 -29.25 1.97
C ALA A 472 -28.87 -29.42 0.55
N GLU A 473 -29.19 -28.56 -0.40
CA GLU A 473 -28.61 -28.60 -1.75
C GLU A 473 -27.13 -28.25 -1.72
N ARG A 474 -26.75 -27.26 -0.90
CA ARG A 474 -25.35 -26.82 -0.74
C ARG A 474 -24.51 -27.95 -0.13
N VAL A 475 -25.00 -28.56 0.95
CA VAL A 475 -24.33 -29.72 1.57
C VAL A 475 -24.23 -30.88 0.58
N GLN A 476 -25.27 -31.15 -0.21
CA GLN A 476 -25.22 -32.19 -1.23
C GLN A 476 -24.10 -31.92 -2.25
N MET A 477 -24.04 -30.71 -2.82
CA MET A 477 -22.97 -30.31 -3.75
C MET A 477 -21.58 -30.47 -3.13
N LEU A 478 -21.43 -30.11 -1.85
CA LEU A 478 -20.17 -30.27 -1.12
C LEU A 478 -19.81 -31.74 -0.92
N THR A 479 -20.75 -32.60 -0.55
CA THR A 479 -20.51 -34.05 -0.42
C THR A 479 -20.15 -34.71 -1.74
N GLU A 480 -20.75 -34.27 -2.86
CA GLU A 480 -20.40 -34.72 -4.21
C GLU A 480 -18.97 -34.31 -4.57
N ALA A 481 -18.56 -33.08 -4.25
CA ALA A 481 -17.19 -32.61 -4.44
C ALA A 481 -16.17 -33.38 -3.60
N ILE A 482 -16.47 -33.66 -2.32
CA ILE A 482 -15.64 -34.47 -1.44
C ILE A 482 -15.43 -35.88 -2.01
N ALA A 483 -16.49 -36.52 -2.50
CA ALA A 483 -16.40 -37.86 -3.09
C ALA A 483 -15.56 -37.88 -4.37
N ALA A 484 -15.52 -36.78 -5.12
CA ALA A 484 -14.74 -36.63 -6.35
C ALA A 484 -13.30 -36.12 -6.13
N ALA A 485 -12.98 -35.62 -4.93
CA ALA A 485 -11.72 -34.95 -4.63
C ALA A 485 -10.50 -35.87 -4.81
N SER A 486 -9.51 -35.39 -5.58
CA SER A 486 -8.31 -36.15 -5.92
C SER A 486 -7.21 -36.13 -4.86
N SER A 487 -7.15 -35.09 -4.02
CA SER A 487 -6.10 -34.91 -3.01
C SER A 487 -6.62 -35.15 -1.58
N ALA A 488 -5.73 -35.56 -0.68
CA ALA A 488 -6.02 -35.68 0.75
C ALA A 488 -6.48 -34.34 1.34
N ALA A 489 -5.79 -33.25 0.99
CA ALA A 489 -6.08 -31.91 1.47
C ALA A 489 -7.50 -31.46 1.09
N SER A 490 -7.92 -31.67 -0.17
CA SER A 490 -9.27 -31.32 -0.63
C SER A 490 -10.35 -32.16 0.08
N ARG A 491 -10.12 -33.46 0.27
CA ARG A 491 -11.05 -34.32 1.02
C ARG A 491 -11.20 -33.83 2.46
N MET A 492 -10.09 -33.61 3.15
CA MET A 492 -10.08 -33.15 4.55
C MET A 492 -10.75 -31.77 4.68
N MET A 493 -10.40 -30.82 3.82
CA MET A 493 -10.97 -29.47 3.85
C MET A 493 -12.48 -29.48 3.59
N GLY A 494 -12.98 -30.36 2.71
CA GLY A 494 -14.41 -30.51 2.54
C GLY A 494 -15.13 -31.01 3.82
N PHE A 495 -14.52 -31.92 4.60
CA PHE A 495 -15.08 -32.32 5.90
C PHE A 495 -14.99 -31.21 6.95
N VAL A 496 -13.96 -30.36 6.91
CA VAL A 496 -13.89 -29.12 7.71
C VAL A 496 -15.07 -28.20 7.36
N ALA A 497 -15.32 -27.97 6.07
CA ALA A 497 -16.46 -27.17 5.61
C ALA A 497 -17.81 -27.74 6.08
N LEU A 498 -17.97 -29.07 6.11
CA LEU A 498 -19.19 -29.72 6.62
C LEU A 498 -19.46 -29.44 8.11
N HIS A 499 -18.43 -29.20 8.93
CA HIS A 499 -18.60 -28.81 10.34
C HIS A 499 -19.24 -27.42 10.50
N MET A 500 -19.23 -26.59 9.46
CA MET A 500 -19.76 -25.23 9.49
C MET A 500 -21.26 -25.17 9.15
N PHE A 501 -21.88 -26.32 8.88
CA PHE A 501 -23.33 -26.45 8.64
C PHE A 501 -24.05 -27.13 9.81
N ASP A 502 -25.37 -26.99 9.86
CA ASP A 502 -26.20 -27.68 10.84
C ASP A 502 -26.08 -29.20 10.68
N ILE A 503 -25.65 -29.86 11.75
CA ILE A 503 -25.42 -31.31 11.81
C ILE A 503 -26.65 -32.12 11.40
N GLU A 504 -27.87 -31.64 11.68
CA GLU A 504 -29.10 -32.37 11.34
C GLU A 504 -29.34 -32.43 9.83
N VAL A 505 -28.79 -31.47 9.08
CA VAL A 505 -28.83 -31.45 7.61
C VAL A 505 -27.65 -32.26 7.03
N VAL A 506 -26.49 -32.18 7.68
CA VAL A 506 -25.25 -32.80 7.21
C VAL A 506 -25.21 -34.31 7.41
N GLU A 507 -25.61 -34.80 8.59
CA GLU A 507 -25.46 -36.21 8.97
C GLU A 507 -26.06 -37.18 7.92
N PRO A 508 -27.31 -37.00 7.42
CA PRO A 508 -27.88 -37.92 6.45
C PRO A 508 -27.11 -37.99 5.12
N LEU A 509 -26.45 -36.90 4.72
CA LEU A 509 -25.66 -36.82 3.50
C LEU A 509 -24.27 -37.41 3.73
N VAL A 510 -23.64 -37.18 4.88
CA VAL A 510 -22.36 -37.83 5.24
C VAL A 510 -22.52 -39.35 5.36
N ARG A 511 -23.65 -39.84 5.89
CA ARG A 511 -23.91 -41.30 5.92
C ARG A 511 -23.96 -41.92 4.53
N GLN A 512 -24.37 -41.19 3.50
CA GLN A 512 -24.34 -41.68 2.11
C GLN A 512 -22.91 -41.82 1.58
N LEU A 513 -21.95 -41.05 2.11
CA LEU A 513 -20.54 -41.16 1.75
C LEU A 513 -19.90 -42.46 2.22
N LEU A 514 -20.52 -43.21 3.14
CA LEU A 514 -20.05 -44.54 3.56
C LEU A 514 -20.07 -45.57 2.42
N ASP A 515 -20.83 -45.31 1.35
CA ASP A 515 -20.87 -46.15 0.14
C ASP A 515 -19.92 -45.64 -0.97
N THR A 516 -19.02 -44.72 -0.66
CA THR A 516 -18.12 -44.05 -1.63
C THR A 516 -16.65 -44.29 -1.30
N PRO A 517 -15.69 -43.92 -2.18
CA PRO A 517 -14.26 -44.03 -1.89
C PRO A 517 -13.78 -43.25 -0.65
N VAL A 518 -14.57 -42.31 -0.13
CA VAL A 518 -14.24 -41.52 1.07
C VAL A 518 -14.92 -42.05 2.34
N ALA A 519 -15.41 -43.29 2.34
CA ALA A 519 -16.13 -43.90 3.47
C ALA A 519 -15.36 -43.82 4.81
N GLY A 520 -14.05 -44.02 4.80
CA GLY A 520 -13.23 -43.89 6.01
C GLY A 520 -13.23 -42.49 6.60
N HIS A 521 -13.25 -41.45 5.77
CA HIS A 521 -13.34 -40.05 6.23
C HIS A 521 -14.72 -39.75 6.81
N ALA A 522 -15.78 -40.21 6.13
CA ALA A 522 -17.16 -40.08 6.61
C ALA A 522 -17.35 -40.78 7.97
N ALA A 523 -16.76 -41.96 8.14
CA ALA A 523 -16.76 -42.68 9.41
C ALA A 523 -16.05 -41.88 10.51
N LEU A 524 -14.84 -41.37 10.27
CA LEU A 524 -14.11 -40.54 11.24
C LEU A 524 -14.89 -39.27 11.60
N TRP A 525 -15.50 -38.60 10.62
CA TRP A 525 -16.32 -37.41 10.85
C TRP A 525 -17.55 -37.75 11.72
N LEU A 526 -18.30 -38.81 11.39
CA LEU A 526 -19.47 -39.22 12.18
C LEU A 526 -19.10 -39.59 13.63
N MET A 527 -17.91 -40.18 13.83
CA MET A 527 -17.36 -40.45 15.16
C MET A 527 -16.92 -39.17 15.88
N SER A 528 -16.33 -38.18 15.18
CA SER A 528 -15.88 -36.94 15.79
C SER A 528 -17.01 -36.03 16.26
N VAL A 529 -18.20 -36.15 15.65
CA VAL A 529 -19.43 -35.44 16.06
C VAL A 529 -20.38 -36.28 16.93
N ASP A 530 -19.90 -37.40 17.49
CA ASP A 530 -20.68 -38.30 18.36
C ASP A 530 -21.98 -38.84 17.74
N ARG A 531 -22.02 -39.03 16.41
CA ARG A 531 -23.16 -39.63 15.67
C ARG A 531 -22.97 -41.11 15.34
N ALA A 532 -21.80 -41.66 15.60
CA ALA A 532 -21.51 -43.09 15.57
C ALA A 532 -20.34 -43.42 16.51
N ASP A 533 -20.25 -44.68 16.93
CA ASP A 533 -19.11 -45.17 17.72
C ASP A 533 -18.14 -46.01 16.86
N ALA A 534 -16.96 -46.25 17.42
CA ALA A 534 -15.92 -47.06 16.78
C ALA A 534 -16.33 -48.53 16.60
N GLU A 535 -17.24 -49.06 17.43
CA GLU A 535 -17.77 -50.42 17.27
C GLU A 535 -18.62 -50.54 16.00
N THR A 536 -19.37 -49.49 15.67
CA THR A 536 -20.26 -49.43 14.51
C THR A 536 -19.51 -49.12 13.23
N LEU A 537 -18.67 -48.08 13.22
CA LEU A 537 -18.04 -47.55 11.99
C LEU A 537 -16.54 -47.72 11.91
N GLY A 538 -15.87 -48.27 12.95
CA GLY A 538 -14.41 -48.45 12.94
C GLY A 538 -13.90 -49.31 11.78
N SER A 539 -14.72 -50.25 11.28
CA SER A 539 -14.37 -51.08 10.13
C SER A 539 -14.21 -50.33 8.80
N PHE A 540 -14.72 -49.10 8.69
CA PHE A 540 -14.54 -48.24 7.53
C PHE A 540 -13.22 -47.46 7.56
N VAL A 541 -12.56 -47.37 8.73
CA VAL A 541 -11.27 -46.67 8.87
C VAL A 541 -10.17 -47.56 8.29
N ASP A 542 -9.86 -47.31 7.02
CA ASP A 542 -8.90 -48.09 6.24
C ASP A 542 -7.55 -47.38 6.06
N THR A 543 -6.66 -48.00 5.30
CA THR A 543 -5.33 -47.40 5.03
C THR A 543 -5.43 -46.11 4.22
N ALA A 544 -6.49 -45.88 3.43
CA ALA A 544 -6.62 -44.68 2.62
C ALA A 544 -6.82 -43.44 3.50
N VAL A 545 -7.81 -43.48 4.40
CA VAL A 545 -8.05 -42.36 5.32
C VAL A 545 -6.88 -42.13 6.28
N LEU A 546 -6.19 -43.20 6.72
CA LEU A 546 -5.01 -43.05 7.57
C LEU A 546 -3.84 -42.37 6.84
N VAL A 547 -3.64 -42.66 5.54
CA VAL A 547 -2.63 -41.95 4.74
C VAL A 547 -2.98 -40.47 4.64
N ASP A 548 -4.25 -40.13 4.40
CA ASP A 548 -4.69 -38.74 4.27
C ASP A 548 -4.53 -37.95 5.57
N VAL A 549 -4.94 -38.53 6.71
CA VAL A 549 -4.76 -37.92 8.03
C VAL A 549 -3.28 -37.68 8.34
N LEU A 550 -2.41 -38.65 8.04
CA LEU A 550 -0.97 -38.49 8.24
C LEU A 550 -0.37 -37.46 7.27
N ALA A 551 -0.89 -37.36 6.05
CA ALA A 551 -0.41 -36.39 5.06
C ALA A 551 -0.57 -34.94 5.54
N GLY A 552 -1.66 -34.65 6.26
CA GLY A 552 -1.92 -33.32 6.84
C GLY A 552 -0.91 -32.89 7.92
N SER A 553 -0.07 -33.80 8.42
CA SER A 553 0.94 -33.50 9.46
C SER A 553 2.38 -33.67 8.96
N VAL A 554 2.63 -33.80 7.66
CA VAL A 554 4.00 -34.02 7.14
C VAL A 554 4.95 -32.88 7.52
N ASP A 555 4.45 -31.65 7.58
CA ASP A 555 5.22 -30.46 7.97
C ASP A 555 5.32 -30.25 9.49
N ASP A 556 4.61 -31.08 10.28
CA ASP A 556 4.74 -31.17 11.75
C ASP A 556 5.16 -32.61 12.16
N PRO A 557 6.48 -32.88 12.20
CA PRO A 557 6.98 -34.22 12.47
C PRO A 557 6.59 -34.79 13.84
N GLU A 558 6.38 -33.95 14.84
CA GLU A 558 5.99 -34.40 16.18
C GLU A 558 4.56 -34.93 16.15
N GLU A 559 3.65 -34.17 15.55
CA GLU A 559 2.25 -34.55 15.37
C GLU A 559 2.12 -35.80 14.50
N LEU A 560 2.83 -35.85 13.37
CA LEU A 560 2.86 -37.01 12.48
C LEU A 560 3.25 -38.29 13.22
N CYS A 561 4.32 -38.23 14.02
CA CYS A 561 4.80 -39.38 14.77
C CYS A 561 3.80 -39.79 15.87
N ARG A 562 3.16 -38.82 16.52
CA ARG A 562 2.12 -39.05 17.53
C ARG A 562 0.92 -39.79 16.93
N LEU A 563 0.38 -39.27 15.82
CA LEU A 563 -0.76 -39.87 15.12
C LEU A 563 -0.46 -41.28 14.63
N PHE A 564 0.71 -41.49 14.01
CA PHE A 564 1.11 -42.81 13.54
C PHE A 564 1.31 -43.82 14.68
N SER A 565 1.89 -43.38 15.81
CA SER A 565 2.16 -44.26 16.96
C SER A 565 0.91 -44.65 17.73
N ALA A 566 -0.21 -43.94 17.52
CA ALA A 566 -1.50 -44.27 18.11
C ALA A 566 -2.20 -45.47 17.43
N ALA A 567 -1.72 -45.91 16.25
CA ALA A 567 -2.26 -47.09 15.58
C ALA A 567 -1.99 -48.36 16.40
N GLU A 568 -2.98 -49.26 16.49
CA GLU A 568 -2.84 -50.53 17.22
C GLU A 568 -1.72 -51.43 16.66
N GLU A 569 -1.55 -51.44 15.34
CA GLU A 569 -0.53 -52.24 14.64
C GLU A 569 0.32 -51.40 13.66
N PRO A 570 1.26 -50.56 14.14
CA PRO A 570 2.01 -49.63 13.29
C PRO A 570 2.85 -50.31 12.20
N LEU A 571 3.40 -51.50 12.47
CA LEU A 571 4.14 -52.28 11.47
C LEU A 571 3.26 -52.79 10.34
N GLN A 572 2.05 -53.26 10.68
CA GLN A 572 1.10 -53.74 9.68
C GLN A 572 0.57 -52.59 8.84
N LEU A 573 0.35 -51.42 9.46
CA LEU A 573 -0.02 -50.20 8.74
C LEU A 573 1.05 -49.83 7.69
N LEU A 574 2.34 -49.83 8.03
CA LEU A 574 3.41 -49.59 7.05
C LEU A 574 3.44 -50.62 5.90
N GLU A 575 3.15 -51.89 6.20
CA GLU A 575 3.04 -52.95 5.19
C GLU A 575 1.80 -52.79 4.29
N ASN A 576 0.76 -52.12 4.76
CA ASN A 576 -0.42 -51.79 3.95
C ASN A 576 -0.18 -50.52 3.12
N MET A 577 0.41 -49.48 3.72
CA MET A 577 0.63 -48.17 3.11
C MET A 577 1.46 -48.24 1.83
N TRP A 578 2.53 -49.04 1.77
CA TRP A 578 3.40 -49.01 0.57
C TRP A 578 2.70 -49.48 -0.72
N ARG A 579 1.58 -50.21 -0.63
CA ARG A 579 0.73 -50.59 -1.78
C ARG A 579 -0.47 -49.67 -1.97
N HIS A 580 -0.58 -48.60 -1.19
CA HIS A 580 -1.60 -47.59 -1.38
C HIS A 580 -1.25 -46.67 -2.55
N ARG A 581 -2.26 -46.15 -3.26
CA ARG A 581 -2.07 -45.43 -4.53
C ARG A 581 -1.99 -43.91 -4.38
N ALA A 582 -2.40 -43.36 -3.24
CA ALA A 582 -2.47 -41.92 -3.04
C ALA A 582 -1.07 -41.28 -3.22
N PRO A 583 -0.95 -40.14 -3.94
CA PRO A 583 0.32 -39.45 -4.14
C PRO A 583 1.02 -39.07 -2.82
N GLU A 584 0.25 -38.86 -1.75
CA GLU A 584 0.69 -38.51 -0.41
C GLU A 584 1.42 -39.65 0.32
N THR A 585 1.26 -40.89 -0.15
CA THR A 585 1.85 -42.09 0.48
C THR A 585 3.38 -41.99 0.60
N ALA A 586 4.07 -41.53 -0.44
CA ALA A 586 5.53 -41.42 -0.43
C ALA A 586 6.04 -40.35 0.55
N PRO A 587 5.54 -39.09 0.51
CA PRO A 587 5.86 -38.07 1.51
C PRO A 587 5.69 -38.55 2.96
N VAL A 588 4.56 -39.17 3.28
CA VAL A 588 4.27 -39.67 4.64
C VAL A 588 5.30 -40.72 5.07
N LEU A 589 5.56 -41.73 4.23
CA LEU A 589 6.51 -42.80 4.56
C LEU A 589 7.94 -42.28 4.74
N ASP A 590 8.34 -41.26 3.96
CA ASP A 590 9.65 -40.63 4.12
C ASP A 590 9.74 -39.84 5.43
N ALA A 591 8.73 -39.02 5.74
CA ALA A 591 8.69 -38.21 6.95
C ALA A 591 8.72 -39.11 8.20
N LEU A 592 7.89 -40.16 8.25
CA LEU A 592 7.96 -41.19 9.28
C LEU A 592 9.35 -41.86 9.35
N GLY A 593 9.93 -42.18 8.20
CA GLY A 593 11.25 -42.79 8.11
C GLY A 593 12.39 -41.92 8.66
N ARG A 594 12.24 -40.60 8.62
CA ARG A 594 13.22 -39.62 9.15
C ARG A 594 13.00 -39.31 10.62
N HIS A 595 11.74 -39.17 11.06
CA HIS A 595 11.42 -38.54 12.35
C HIS A 595 10.95 -39.51 13.44
N LEU A 596 10.56 -40.74 13.11
CA LEU A 596 10.08 -41.69 14.13
C LEU A 596 11.15 -41.98 15.21
N PRO A 597 10.80 -41.85 16.51
CA PRO A 597 11.72 -42.14 17.61
C PRO A 597 12.13 -43.61 17.70
N ASP A 598 11.21 -44.53 17.39
CA ASP A 598 11.51 -45.96 17.31
C ASP A 598 12.30 -46.27 16.04
N ARG A 599 13.57 -46.63 16.23
CA ARG A 599 14.49 -46.98 15.14
C ARG A 599 14.02 -48.14 14.27
N THR A 600 13.25 -49.07 14.82
CA THR A 600 12.69 -50.23 14.11
C THR A 600 11.58 -49.76 13.17
N LEU A 601 10.63 -48.98 13.69
CA LEU A 601 9.53 -48.41 12.89
C LEU A 601 10.07 -47.44 11.84
N ALA A 602 11.02 -46.57 12.19
CA ALA A 602 11.69 -45.68 11.24
C ALA A 602 12.40 -46.43 10.10
N LYS A 603 13.02 -47.58 10.41
CA LYS A 603 13.65 -48.45 9.39
C LYS A 603 12.59 -49.14 8.52
N ALA A 604 11.49 -49.59 9.11
CA ALA A 604 10.38 -50.19 8.37
C ALA A 604 9.74 -49.16 7.41
N ALA A 605 9.50 -47.93 7.86
CA ALA A 605 8.97 -46.83 7.04
C ALA A 605 9.87 -46.50 5.86
N ARG A 606 11.19 -46.37 6.07
CA ARG A 606 12.16 -46.19 4.96
C ARG A 606 12.10 -47.33 3.94
N LYS A 607 11.99 -48.58 4.41
CA LYS A 607 11.87 -49.75 3.52
C LYS A 607 10.54 -49.73 2.76
N ALA A 608 9.45 -49.35 3.42
CA ALA A 608 8.14 -49.18 2.81
C ALA A 608 8.18 -48.08 1.72
N ALA A 609 8.82 -46.94 1.97
CA ALA A 609 8.98 -45.86 0.99
C ALA A 609 9.72 -46.33 -0.28
N VAL A 610 10.84 -47.05 -0.12
CA VAL A 610 11.60 -47.61 -1.26
C VAL A 610 10.75 -48.62 -2.06
N ARG A 611 10.00 -49.48 -1.37
CA ARG A 611 9.09 -50.45 -2.00
C ARG A 611 7.96 -49.76 -2.74
N HIS A 612 7.36 -48.74 -2.15
CA HIS A 612 6.28 -47.96 -2.74
C HIS A 612 6.72 -47.31 -4.05
N ARG A 613 7.86 -46.60 -4.05
CA ARG A 613 8.41 -45.98 -5.28
C ARG A 613 8.72 -47.01 -6.36
N SER A 614 9.32 -48.14 -5.98
CA SER A 614 9.61 -49.23 -6.90
C SER A 614 8.33 -49.84 -7.49
N TRP A 615 7.26 -49.91 -6.69
CA TRP A 615 5.98 -50.46 -7.11
C TRP A 615 5.19 -49.49 -8.01
N ILE A 616 5.20 -48.19 -7.72
CA ILE A 616 4.64 -47.16 -8.61
C ILE A 616 5.38 -47.15 -9.95
N ALA A 617 6.72 -47.17 -9.95
CA ALA A 617 7.53 -47.10 -11.17
C ALA A 617 7.40 -48.32 -12.09
N ASN A 618 7.05 -49.50 -11.54
CA ASN A 618 6.90 -50.75 -12.28
C ASN A 618 5.45 -51.04 -12.69
N ARG A 619 4.56 -50.04 -12.63
CA ARG A 619 3.19 -50.17 -13.13
C ARG A 619 3.08 -49.78 -14.60
N PRO A 620 2.32 -50.54 -15.41
CA PRO A 620 2.01 -50.19 -16.78
C PRO A 620 1.06 -48.99 -16.86
#